data_AF-A0A3M1FK41-F1
#
_entry.id   AF-A0A3M1FK41-F1
#
_cell.length_a   1.000
_cell.length_b   1.000
_cell.length_c   1.000
_cell.angle_alpha   90.00
_cell.angle_beta   90.00
_cell.angle_gamma   90.00
#
_symmetry.space_group_name_H-M   'P 1'
#
loop_
_entity.id
_entity.type
_entity.pdbx_description
1 polymer ?
#
loop_
_entity_poly.entity_id
_entity_poly.type
_entity_poly.pdbx_seq_one_letter_code
_entity_poly.pdbx_strand_id
1 'polypeptide(L)'
;MSEKTKKEHKASAGVSKKIGPVELIGKVEHNYRFEKVSQDFFDFLGALNPLGHISDTIARILEYKVEIKRLEVEGKRIEREAKIRHHQIDAALKVAISMLNERREAIRGFLSIASKEIDNCHVERMAIVRTIDNLNDLIKDKKVSLETRKMAIESLPIMTKLLSDYGDKGSAAFKQLVDTTQKAIDHINAPSARHLLSFPTE
;
A
#
# COMPACT_ATOMS: atom_id res chain seq x y z
N MET A 1 -55.80 -20.83 6.23
CA MET A 1 -55.68 -19.50 6.86
C MET A 1 -55.40 -18.48 5.78
N SER A 2 -55.96 -17.30 5.97
CA SER A 2 -56.31 -16.27 4.98
C SER A 2 -55.19 -15.76 4.08
N GLU A 3 -55.53 -15.57 2.80
CA GLU A 3 -54.80 -14.77 1.82
C GLU A 3 -55.56 -13.44 1.61
N LYS A 4 -54.78 -12.34 1.47
CA LYS A 4 -55.10 -11.02 0.88
C LYS A 4 -56.01 -10.04 1.64
N THR A 5 -55.49 -8.84 1.95
CA THR A 5 -55.72 -7.59 1.17
C THR A 5 -55.31 -6.30 1.93
N LYS A 6 -55.01 -5.26 1.13
CA LYS A 6 -54.90 -3.80 1.38
C LYS A 6 -53.47 -3.25 1.45
N LYS A 7 -53.00 -2.56 0.38
CA LYS A 7 -53.23 -1.12 0.02
C LYS A 7 -52.62 -0.17 1.04
N GLU A 8 -52.08 0.99 0.73
CA GLU A 8 -51.58 1.74 -0.44
C GLU A 8 -50.90 2.98 0.22
N HIS A 9 -49.94 3.58 -0.49
CA HIS A 9 -49.26 4.85 -0.23
C HIS A 9 -49.84 5.86 0.81
N LYS A 10 -48.94 6.47 1.61
CA LYS A 10 -48.71 7.94 1.61
C LYS A 10 -47.48 8.35 2.44
N ALA A 11 -46.87 9.44 2.00
CA ALA A 11 -45.63 10.04 2.48
C ALA A 11 -45.78 10.89 3.77
N SER A 12 -44.71 10.98 4.56
CA SER A 12 -44.35 12.13 5.41
C SER A 12 -42.87 11.98 5.82
N ALA A 13 -41.95 12.79 5.27
CA ALA A 13 -41.52 14.11 5.79
C ALA A 13 -40.43 14.02 6.88
N GLY A 14 -39.23 14.51 6.56
CA GLY A 14 -38.11 14.80 7.48
C GLY A 14 -37.36 13.54 7.97
N VAL A 15 -36.04 13.44 7.99
CA VAL A 15 -35.06 14.43 8.46
C VAL A 15 -33.69 14.06 7.86
N SER A 16 -33.04 15.05 7.26
CA SER A 16 -31.60 15.05 7.00
C SER A 16 -30.87 15.10 8.34
N LYS A 17 -30.01 14.13 8.65
CA LYS A 17 -28.96 14.31 9.65
C LYS A 17 -27.61 14.20 8.99
N LYS A 18 -27.08 15.38 8.67
CA LYS A 18 -25.67 15.63 8.38
C LYS A 18 -24.83 15.00 9.49
N ILE A 19 -23.79 14.29 9.08
CA ILE A 19 -22.71 13.83 9.95
C ILE A 19 -22.00 15.10 10.47
N GLY A 20 -22.20 15.39 11.76
CA GLY A 20 -21.48 16.41 12.51
C GLY A 20 -20.18 15.86 13.10
N PRO A 21 -19.29 16.72 13.60
CA PRO A 21 -17.90 16.39 13.92
C PRO A 21 -17.82 15.45 15.14
N VAL A 22 -16.75 14.63 15.14
CA VAL A 22 -16.36 13.74 16.23
C VAL A 22 -16.23 14.56 17.52
N GLU A 23 -17.18 14.38 18.43
CA GLU A 23 -17.07 14.90 19.80
C GLU A 23 -15.92 14.18 20.50
N LEU A 24 -15.01 14.97 21.08
CA LEU A 24 -13.98 14.51 21.98
C LEU A 24 -14.63 13.62 23.05
N ILE A 25 -14.15 12.38 23.15
CA ILE A 25 -14.45 11.47 24.24
C ILE A 25 -14.23 12.22 25.54
N GLY A 26 -15.31 12.31 26.32
CA GLY A 26 -15.47 13.22 27.44
C GLY A 26 -14.31 13.18 28.42
N LYS A 27 -13.97 14.37 28.92
CA LYS A 27 -13.24 14.55 30.17
C LYS A 27 -13.87 13.62 31.20
N VAL A 28 -13.12 12.61 31.62
CA VAL A 28 -13.54 11.75 32.72
C VAL A 28 -13.50 12.62 33.96
N GLU A 29 -14.69 13.02 34.44
CA GLU A 29 -14.88 13.63 35.75
C GLU A 29 -14.51 12.61 36.83
N HIS A 30 -13.22 12.51 37.12
CA HIS A 30 -12.70 11.72 38.23
C HIS A 30 -11.90 12.63 39.13
N ASN A 31 -12.53 13.57 39.87
CA ASN A 31 -11.81 14.20 40.98
C ASN A 31 -12.59 15.02 42.03
N TYR A 32 -13.78 14.63 42.46
CA TYR A 32 -14.40 15.31 43.63
C TYR A 32 -14.76 14.41 44.81
N ARG A 33 -14.70 13.08 44.63
CA ARG A 33 -15.06 12.13 45.70
C ARG A 33 -13.85 11.55 46.43
N PHE A 34 -12.69 11.49 45.80
CA PHE A 34 -11.46 11.00 46.44
C PHE A 34 -10.77 12.07 47.29
N GLU A 35 -10.72 13.33 46.82
CA GLU A 35 -10.15 14.45 47.57
C GLU A 35 -10.88 14.69 48.89
N LYS A 36 -12.22 14.63 48.89
CA LYS A 36 -13.01 14.90 50.09
C LYS A 36 -12.85 13.82 51.17
N VAL A 37 -12.76 12.55 50.78
CA VAL A 37 -12.53 11.44 51.72
C VAL A 37 -11.11 11.48 52.29
N SER A 38 -10.12 11.94 51.51
CA SER A 38 -8.77 12.13 52.04
C SER A 38 -8.71 13.28 53.04
N GLN A 39 -9.41 14.39 52.77
CA GLN A 39 -9.36 15.59 53.59
C GLN A 39 -10.03 15.37 54.96
N ASP A 40 -11.19 14.72 54.98
CA ASP A 40 -11.90 14.36 56.22
C ASP A 40 -11.09 13.35 57.08
N PHE A 41 -10.28 12.50 56.46
CA PHE A 41 -9.39 11.56 57.16
C PHE A 41 -8.16 12.25 57.77
N PHE A 42 -7.60 13.25 57.09
CA PHE A 42 -6.48 14.04 57.59
C PHE A 42 -6.89 14.95 58.75
N ASP A 43 -8.10 15.54 58.70
CA ASP A 43 -8.63 16.39 59.77
C ASP A 43 -8.94 15.59 61.05
N PHE A 44 -9.39 14.33 60.93
CA PHE A 44 -9.59 13.44 62.07
C PHE A 44 -8.27 13.04 62.76
N LEU A 45 -7.20 12.86 62.01
CA LEU A 45 -5.87 12.57 62.55
C LEU A 45 -5.22 13.79 63.22
N GLY A 46 -5.50 15.00 62.73
CA GLY A 46 -5.01 16.26 63.29
C GLY A 46 -5.55 16.58 64.70
N ALA A 47 -6.71 16.04 65.07
CA ALA A 47 -7.35 16.28 66.37
C ALA A 47 -6.74 15.48 67.55
N LEU A 48 -5.81 14.54 67.31
CA LEU A 48 -5.23 13.63 68.32
C LEU A 48 -3.74 13.91 68.65
N ASN A 49 -3.39 15.17 68.97
CA ASN A 49 -2.18 15.67 69.67
C ASN A 49 -1.40 14.58 70.47
N PRO A 50 -0.04 14.42 70.51
CA PRO A 50 1.13 15.08 69.94
C PRO A 50 1.85 14.20 68.87
N LEU A 51 1.10 13.27 68.29
CA LEU A 51 1.50 12.43 67.16
C LEU A 51 1.53 13.20 65.83
N GLY A 52 1.34 14.53 65.81
CA GLY A 52 1.23 15.34 64.58
C GLY A 52 2.41 15.16 63.61
N HIS A 53 3.65 15.12 64.13
CA HIS A 53 4.82 14.80 63.31
C HIS A 53 4.81 13.36 62.81
N ILE A 54 4.28 12.42 63.60
CA ILE A 54 4.14 11.01 63.23
C ILE A 54 3.00 10.82 62.22
N SER A 55 1.88 11.54 62.34
CA SER A 55 0.77 11.52 61.38
C SER A 55 1.16 12.15 60.06
N ASP A 56 1.89 13.28 60.07
CA ASP A 56 2.44 13.90 58.86
C ASP A 56 3.44 12.98 58.17
N THR A 57 4.28 12.29 58.94
CA THR A 57 5.22 11.31 58.40
C THR A 57 4.48 10.11 57.81
N ILE A 58 3.44 9.60 58.48
CA ILE A 58 2.60 8.51 57.98
C ILE A 58 1.83 8.94 56.73
N ALA A 59 1.30 10.16 56.69
CA ALA A 59 0.61 10.74 55.53
C ALA A 59 1.56 10.79 54.32
N ARG A 60 2.77 11.33 54.48
CA ARG A 60 3.80 11.34 53.42
C ARG A 60 4.21 9.95 52.97
N ILE A 61 4.34 8.99 53.90
CA ILE A 61 4.62 7.58 53.55
C ILE A 61 3.48 6.99 52.70
N LEU A 62 2.22 7.30 53.04
CA LEU A 62 1.06 6.86 52.28
C LEU A 62 1.01 7.54 50.90
N GLU A 63 1.26 8.83 50.82
CA GLU A 63 1.38 9.56 49.55
C GLU A 63 2.47 8.96 48.66
N TYR A 64 3.66 8.71 49.19
CA TYR A 64 4.73 8.06 48.42
C TYR A 64 4.36 6.64 47.99
N LYS A 65 3.64 5.87 48.82
CA LYS A 65 3.15 4.55 48.41
C LYS A 65 2.13 4.64 47.28
N VAL A 66 1.23 5.62 47.32
CA VAL A 66 0.27 5.88 46.25
C VAL A 66 1.00 6.29 44.97
N GLU A 67 1.98 7.18 45.06
CA GLU A 67 2.75 7.64 43.91
C GLU A 67 3.61 6.52 43.31
N ILE A 68 4.23 5.67 44.15
CA ILE A 68 4.92 4.46 43.67
C ILE A 68 3.95 3.55 42.92
N LYS A 69 2.75 3.30 43.46
CA LYS A 69 1.75 2.47 42.77
C LYS A 69 1.27 3.10 41.46
N ARG A 70 1.12 4.42 41.42
CA ARG A 70 0.80 5.17 40.21
C ARG A 70 1.89 5.00 39.15
N LEU A 71 3.17 5.19 39.53
CA LEU A 71 4.31 5.02 38.63
C LEU A 71 4.45 3.57 38.14
N GLU A 72 4.19 2.56 38.98
CA GLU A 72 4.17 1.15 38.57
C GLU A 72 3.09 0.87 37.52
N VAL A 73 1.89 1.43 37.71
CA VAL A 73 0.78 1.30 36.74
C VAL A 73 1.13 2.00 35.42
N GLU A 74 1.70 3.20 35.51
CA GLU A 74 2.12 3.98 34.35
C GLU A 74 3.26 3.28 33.58
N GLY A 75 4.24 2.71 34.27
CA GLY A 75 5.29 1.89 33.67
C GLY A 75 4.73 0.70 32.90
N LYS A 76 3.77 -0.03 33.50
CA LYS A 76 3.06 -1.13 32.82
C LYS A 76 2.21 -0.67 31.63
N ARG A 77 1.69 0.57 31.65
CA ARG A 77 0.97 1.15 30.51
C ARG A 77 1.94 1.41 29.36
N ILE A 78 3.06 2.08 29.64
CA ILE A 78 4.11 2.39 28.66
C ILE A 78 4.68 1.11 28.04
N GLU A 79 4.97 0.08 28.85
CA GLU A 79 5.48 -1.20 28.34
C GLU A 79 4.49 -1.87 27.38
N ARG A 80 3.20 -1.87 27.71
CA ARG A 80 2.14 -2.40 26.83
C ARG A 80 2.02 -1.59 25.55
N GLU A 81 2.08 -0.27 25.62
CA GLU A 81 2.05 0.60 24.44
C GLU A 81 3.27 0.39 23.54
N ALA A 82 4.46 0.25 24.12
CA ALA A 82 5.67 -0.05 23.38
C ALA A 82 5.56 -1.40 22.64
N LYS A 83 5.01 -2.43 23.29
CA LYS A 83 4.79 -3.73 22.67
C LYS A 83 3.79 -3.67 21.52
N ILE A 84 2.68 -2.95 21.68
CA ILE A 84 1.69 -2.75 20.61
C ILE A 84 2.33 -2.03 19.43
N ARG A 85 3.05 -0.94 19.67
CA ARG A 85 3.73 -0.18 18.61
C ARG A 85 4.78 -1.03 17.88
N HIS A 86 5.55 -1.84 18.61
CA HIS A 86 6.52 -2.75 18.00
C HIS A 86 5.84 -3.74 17.05
N HIS A 87 4.75 -4.38 17.49
CA HIS A 87 3.98 -5.28 16.63
C HIS A 87 3.37 -4.57 15.40
N GLN A 88 2.90 -3.33 15.57
CA GLN A 88 2.41 -2.52 14.45
C GLN A 88 3.51 -2.19 13.44
N ILE A 89 4.71 -1.82 13.92
CA ILE A 89 5.89 -1.56 13.09
C ILE A 89 6.30 -2.83 12.33
N ASP A 90 6.39 -3.97 13.02
CA ASP A 90 6.76 -5.26 12.40
C ASP A 90 5.75 -5.67 11.32
N ALA A 91 4.45 -5.51 11.61
CA ALA A 91 3.40 -5.80 10.64
C ALA A 91 3.47 -4.88 9.42
N ALA A 92 3.64 -3.57 9.64
CA ALA A 92 3.78 -2.60 8.56
C ALA A 92 5.03 -2.88 7.70
N LEU A 93 6.16 -3.20 8.33
CA LEU A 93 7.41 -3.54 7.65
C LEU A 93 7.26 -4.83 6.84
N LYS A 94 6.60 -5.86 7.38
CA LYS A 94 6.33 -7.10 6.66
C LYS A 94 5.47 -6.87 5.42
N VAL A 95 4.43 -6.05 5.53
CA VAL A 95 3.57 -5.67 4.39
C VAL A 95 4.38 -4.89 3.36
N ALA A 96 5.16 -3.90 3.78
CA ALA A 96 6.00 -3.10 2.88
C ALA A 96 7.02 -3.96 2.12
N ILE A 97 7.65 -4.92 2.80
CA ILE A 97 8.57 -5.88 2.16
C ILE A 97 7.82 -6.78 1.18
N SER A 98 6.62 -7.26 1.51
CA SER A 98 5.81 -8.06 0.59
C SER A 98 5.48 -7.29 -0.68
N MET A 99 4.99 -6.06 -0.55
CA MET A 99 4.66 -5.19 -1.69
C MET A 99 5.89 -4.90 -2.55
N LEU A 100 7.05 -4.69 -1.93
CA LEU A 100 8.32 -4.47 -2.64
C LEU A 100 8.74 -5.72 -3.42
N ASN A 101 8.60 -6.91 -2.83
CA ASN A 101 8.91 -8.17 -3.49
C ASN A 101 7.95 -8.46 -4.64
N GLU A 102 6.63 -8.31 -4.45
CA GLU A 102 5.63 -8.48 -5.51
C GLU A 102 5.93 -7.56 -6.70
N ARG A 103 6.26 -6.30 -6.42
CA ARG A 103 6.64 -5.33 -7.44
C ARG A 103 7.94 -5.72 -8.16
N ARG A 104 8.95 -6.21 -7.42
CA ARG A 104 10.21 -6.69 -8.00
C ARG A 104 9.96 -7.86 -8.94
N GLU A 105 9.16 -8.84 -8.54
CA GLU A 105 8.86 -10.00 -9.37
C GLU A 105 8.01 -9.64 -10.60
N ALA A 106 7.06 -8.71 -10.47
CA ALA A 106 6.30 -8.19 -11.59
C ALA A 106 7.23 -7.56 -12.66
N ILE A 107 8.14 -6.67 -12.24
CA ILE A 107 9.10 -6.03 -13.16
C ILE A 107 10.01 -7.06 -13.82
N ARG A 108 10.51 -8.06 -13.07
CA ARG A 108 11.31 -9.16 -13.63
C ARG A 108 10.53 -9.96 -14.66
N GLY A 109 9.27 -10.28 -14.38
CA GLY A 109 8.38 -10.97 -15.32
C GLY A 109 8.19 -10.17 -16.61
N PHE A 110 7.89 -8.88 -16.51
CA PHE A 110 7.76 -8.00 -17.67
C PHE A 110 9.05 -7.93 -18.49
N LEU A 111 10.21 -7.74 -17.84
CA LEU A 111 11.50 -7.69 -18.53
C LEU A 111 11.79 -9.00 -19.27
N SER A 112 11.51 -10.15 -18.64
CA SER A 112 11.70 -11.46 -19.27
C SER A 112 10.81 -11.66 -20.49
N ILE A 113 9.52 -11.30 -20.39
CA ILE A 113 8.58 -11.38 -21.52
C ILE A 113 9.00 -10.44 -22.65
N ALA A 114 9.33 -9.19 -22.34
CA ALA A 114 9.75 -8.20 -23.33
C ALA A 114 11.05 -8.63 -24.04
N SER A 115 12.03 -9.14 -23.30
CA SER A 115 13.28 -9.68 -23.89
C SER A 115 12.97 -10.80 -24.86
N LYS A 116 12.14 -11.77 -24.44
CA LYS A 116 11.75 -12.90 -25.30
C LYS A 116 11.01 -12.45 -26.55
N GLU A 117 10.13 -11.46 -26.43
CA GLU A 117 9.39 -10.93 -27.58
C GLU A 117 10.31 -10.20 -28.57
N ILE A 118 11.29 -9.44 -28.07
CA ILE A 118 12.30 -8.78 -28.91
C ILE A 118 13.15 -9.83 -29.63
N ASP A 119 13.60 -10.87 -28.92
CA ASP A 119 14.38 -11.97 -29.50
C ASP A 119 13.58 -12.69 -30.58
N ASN A 120 12.31 -13.03 -30.30
CA ASN A 120 11.41 -13.63 -31.28
C ASN A 120 11.23 -12.74 -32.51
N CYS A 121 10.97 -11.44 -32.32
CA CYS A 121 10.86 -10.49 -33.43
C CYS A 121 12.16 -10.43 -34.25
N HIS A 122 13.32 -10.51 -33.61
CA HIS A 122 14.60 -10.54 -34.30
C HIS A 122 14.77 -11.81 -35.16
N VAL A 123 14.46 -12.98 -34.59
CA VAL A 123 14.52 -14.27 -35.31
C VAL A 123 13.59 -14.26 -36.53
N GLU A 124 12.35 -13.82 -36.37
CA GLU A 124 11.37 -13.74 -37.46
C GLU A 124 11.82 -12.75 -38.54
N ARG A 125 12.34 -11.58 -38.16
CA ARG A 125 12.91 -10.62 -39.14
C ARG A 125 14.06 -11.23 -39.93
N MET A 126 14.94 -11.99 -39.30
CA MET A 126 16.03 -12.69 -39.99
C MET A 126 15.53 -13.77 -40.94
N ALA A 127 14.47 -14.49 -40.59
CA ALA A 127 13.83 -15.45 -41.50
C ALA A 127 13.22 -14.74 -42.73
N ILE A 128 12.54 -13.60 -42.53
CA ILE A 128 11.95 -12.82 -43.61
C ILE A 128 13.04 -12.23 -44.52
N VAL A 129 14.11 -11.67 -43.97
CA VAL A 129 15.24 -11.14 -44.76
C VAL A 129 15.85 -12.23 -45.64
N ARG A 130 16.11 -13.42 -45.09
CA ARG A 130 16.59 -14.56 -45.89
C ARG A 130 15.63 -14.94 -47.02
N THR A 131 14.33 -14.87 -46.76
CA THR A 131 13.30 -15.15 -47.77
C THR A 131 13.32 -14.09 -48.87
N ILE A 132 13.47 -12.80 -48.52
CA ILE A 132 13.62 -11.71 -49.48
C ILE A 132 14.88 -11.89 -50.34
N ASP A 133 16.00 -12.29 -49.73
CA ASP A 133 17.24 -12.56 -50.46
C ASP A 133 17.05 -13.71 -51.46
N ASN A 134 16.42 -14.82 -51.04
CA ASN A 134 16.10 -15.94 -51.93
C ASN A 134 15.18 -15.53 -53.09
N LEU A 135 14.17 -14.69 -52.83
CA LEU A 135 13.29 -14.15 -53.88
C LEU A 135 14.07 -13.28 -54.87
N ASN A 136 14.98 -12.44 -54.37
CA ASN A 136 15.86 -11.63 -55.22
C ASN A 136 16.78 -12.48 -56.09
N ASP A 137 17.31 -13.58 -55.57
CA ASP A 137 18.15 -14.51 -56.33
C ASP A 137 17.35 -15.21 -57.42
N LEU A 138 16.13 -15.66 -57.13
CA LEU A 138 15.20 -16.23 -58.13
C LEU A 138 14.86 -15.24 -59.24
N ILE A 139 14.74 -13.95 -58.91
CA ILE A 139 14.45 -12.90 -59.90
C ILE A 139 15.62 -12.69 -60.86
N LYS A 140 16.84 -12.72 -60.33
CA LYS A 140 18.08 -12.51 -61.08
C LYS A 140 18.50 -13.73 -61.90
N ASP A 141 18.12 -14.95 -61.48
CA ASP A 141 18.52 -16.16 -62.18
C ASP A 141 17.85 -16.27 -63.56
N LYS A 142 18.66 -16.35 -64.61
CA LYS A 142 18.19 -16.50 -66.01
C LYS A 142 17.69 -17.92 -66.32
N LYS A 143 18.02 -18.91 -65.47
CA LYS A 143 17.61 -20.32 -65.65
C LYS A 143 16.21 -20.62 -65.10
N VAL A 144 15.67 -19.74 -64.26
CA VAL A 144 14.34 -19.88 -63.64
C VAL A 144 13.25 -19.43 -64.62
N SER A 145 12.12 -20.16 -64.61
CA SER A 145 10.97 -19.88 -65.49
C SER A 145 10.45 -18.46 -65.32
N LEU A 146 9.87 -17.89 -66.38
CA LEU A 146 9.30 -16.54 -66.34
C LEU A 146 8.13 -16.43 -65.35
N GLU A 147 7.34 -17.50 -65.21
CA GLU A 147 6.24 -17.60 -64.26
C GLU A 147 6.73 -17.56 -62.80
N THR A 148 7.73 -18.37 -62.45
CA THR A 148 8.34 -18.37 -61.11
C THR A 148 8.96 -17.01 -60.78
N ARG A 149 9.59 -16.36 -61.77
CA ARG A 149 10.15 -15.01 -61.62
C ARG A 149 9.06 -13.97 -61.33
N LYS A 150 7.94 -14.07 -62.03
CA LYS A 150 6.78 -13.19 -61.82
C LYS A 150 6.18 -13.38 -60.42
N MET A 151 6.01 -14.63 -59.97
CA MET A 151 5.56 -14.95 -58.61
C MET A 151 6.51 -14.38 -57.54
N ALA A 152 7.83 -14.43 -57.77
CA ALA A 152 8.80 -13.86 -56.85
C ALA A 152 8.70 -12.33 -56.77
N ILE A 153 8.51 -11.65 -57.91
CA ILE A 153 8.27 -10.19 -57.97
C ILE A 153 6.98 -9.81 -57.23
N GLU A 154 5.90 -10.58 -57.39
CA GLU A 154 4.62 -10.34 -56.72
C GLU A 154 4.70 -10.61 -55.20
N SER A 155 5.55 -11.55 -54.76
CA SER A 155 5.73 -11.91 -53.35
C SER A 155 6.62 -10.95 -52.57
N LEU A 156 7.56 -10.27 -53.24
CA LEU A 156 8.51 -9.33 -52.62
C LEU A 156 7.84 -8.21 -51.80
N PRO A 157 6.82 -7.49 -52.31
CA PRO A 157 6.11 -6.47 -51.54
C PRO A 157 5.45 -7.02 -50.28
N ILE A 158 4.91 -8.25 -50.35
CA ILE A 158 4.26 -8.93 -49.22
C ILE A 158 5.30 -9.20 -48.11
N MET A 159 6.45 -9.77 -48.48
CA MET A 159 7.52 -10.06 -47.53
C MET A 159 8.14 -8.78 -46.94
N THR A 160 8.29 -7.74 -47.76
CA THR A 160 8.80 -6.44 -47.32
C THR A 160 7.85 -5.77 -46.32
N LYS A 161 6.54 -5.85 -46.57
CA LYS A 161 5.53 -5.37 -45.63
C LYS A 161 5.58 -6.15 -44.31
N LEU A 162 5.66 -7.48 -44.39
CA LEU A 162 5.77 -8.34 -43.20
C LEU A 162 7.02 -7.99 -42.37
N LEU A 163 8.15 -7.71 -43.03
CA LEU A 163 9.37 -7.26 -42.35
C LEU A 163 9.18 -5.95 -41.57
N SER A 164 8.43 -5.00 -42.15
CA SER A 164 8.07 -3.74 -41.49
C SER A 164 7.17 -3.97 -40.28
N ASP A 165 6.13 -4.79 -40.43
CA ASP A 165 5.16 -5.09 -39.37
C ASP A 165 5.86 -5.70 -38.12
N TYR A 166 6.83 -6.61 -38.32
CA TYR A 166 7.65 -7.15 -37.25
C TYR A 166 8.62 -6.11 -36.63
N GLY A 167 9.07 -5.14 -37.42
CA GLY A 167 9.85 -4.00 -36.93
C GLY A 167 9.04 -3.11 -35.98
N ASP A 168 7.78 -2.83 -36.33
CA ASP A 168 6.86 -2.05 -35.51
C ASP A 168 6.48 -2.81 -34.23
N LYS A 169 6.24 -4.12 -34.34
CA LYS A 169 5.96 -4.98 -33.18
C LYS A 169 7.11 -4.99 -32.16
N GLY A 170 8.34 -5.16 -32.62
CA GLY A 170 9.52 -5.10 -31.76
C GLY A 170 9.71 -3.73 -31.11
N SER A 171 9.47 -2.65 -31.87
CA SER A 171 9.54 -1.28 -31.34
C SER A 171 8.46 -0.99 -30.30
N ALA A 172 7.25 -1.53 -30.47
CA ALA A 172 6.17 -1.43 -29.49
C ALA A 172 6.51 -2.17 -28.18
N ALA A 173 7.07 -3.38 -28.27
CA ALA A 173 7.53 -4.13 -27.10
C ALA A 173 8.61 -3.39 -26.32
N PHE A 174 9.57 -2.77 -27.02
CA PHE A 174 10.61 -1.94 -26.40
C PHE A 174 10.03 -0.69 -25.73
N LYS A 175 9.09 0.02 -26.36
CA LYS A 175 8.42 1.17 -25.76
C LYS A 175 7.68 0.79 -24.47
N GLN A 176 6.94 -0.33 -24.49
CA GLN A 176 6.28 -0.83 -23.27
C GLN A 176 7.26 -1.12 -22.14
N LEU A 177 8.44 -1.67 -22.46
CA LEU A 177 9.49 -1.91 -21.47
C LEU A 177 9.99 -0.59 -20.87
N VAL A 178 10.29 0.41 -21.70
CA VAL A 178 10.72 1.74 -21.25
C VAL A 178 9.67 2.39 -20.37
N ASP A 179 8.41 2.43 -20.81
CA ASP A 179 7.31 3.05 -20.07
C ASP A 179 7.09 2.38 -18.70
N THR A 180 7.18 1.05 -18.65
CA THR A 180 7.01 0.29 -17.41
C THR A 180 8.18 0.54 -16.45
N THR A 181 9.39 0.61 -16.98
CA THR A 181 10.59 0.88 -16.19
C THR A 181 10.59 2.32 -15.67
N GLN A 182 10.17 3.29 -16.49
CA GLN A 182 10.06 4.69 -16.08
C GLN A 182 9.01 4.87 -14.99
N LYS A 183 7.81 4.30 -15.16
CA LYS A 183 6.79 4.29 -14.10
C LYS A 183 7.34 3.70 -12.81
N ALA A 184 8.14 2.64 -12.89
CA ALA A 184 8.76 2.06 -11.72
C ALA A 184 9.76 3.03 -11.05
N ILE A 185 10.59 3.73 -11.81
CA ILE A 185 11.51 4.74 -11.28
C ILE A 185 10.75 5.89 -10.62
N ASP A 186 9.69 6.39 -11.26
CA ASP A 186 8.88 7.49 -10.74
C ASP A 186 8.22 7.14 -9.40
N HIS A 187 7.73 5.90 -9.26
CA HIS A 187 7.19 5.39 -7.99
C HIS A 187 8.25 5.18 -6.89
N ILE A 188 9.55 5.05 -7.22
CA ILE A 188 10.64 5.01 -6.23
C ILE A 188 10.95 6.42 -5.73
N ASN A 189 10.86 7.41 -6.62
CA ASN A 189 11.09 8.82 -6.31
C ASN A 189 9.87 9.50 -5.66
N ALA A 190 8.69 8.86 -5.70
CA ALA A 190 7.50 9.35 -5.04
C ALA A 190 7.65 9.30 -3.50
N PRO A 191 7.24 10.36 -2.77
CA PRO A 191 7.48 10.52 -1.33
C PRO A 191 6.77 9.48 -0.42
N SER A 192 5.98 8.57 -0.97
CA SER A 192 5.12 7.65 -0.21
C SER A 192 5.92 6.64 0.64
N ALA A 193 7.08 6.17 0.16
CA ALA A 193 7.91 5.23 0.93
C ALA A 193 8.64 5.89 2.12
N ARG A 194 8.88 7.21 2.09
CA ARG A 194 9.51 7.95 3.19
C ARG A 194 8.51 8.28 4.31
N HIS A 195 7.22 8.35 3.99
CA HIS A 195 6.21 8.80 4.95
C HIS A 195 5.74 7.71 5.93
N LEU A 196 5.89 6.43 5.61
CA LEU A 196 5.53 5.33 6.52
C LEU A 196 6.50 5.21 7.72
N LEU A 197 7.65 5.87 7.67
CA LEU A 197 8.67 5.87 8.72
C LEU A 197 8.85 7.25 9.38
N SER A 198 8.16 8.29 8.92
CA SER A 198 8.17 9.59 9.59
C SER A 198 7.19 9.54 10.76
N PHE A 199 7.71 9.40 11.99
CA PHE A 199 6.93 9.66 13.19
C PHE A 199 6.46 11.13 13.19
N PRO A 200 5.20 11.43 13.54
CA PRO A 200 4.83 12.79 13.87
C PRO A 200 5.59 13.17 15.15
N THR A 201 6.53 14.09 15.01
CA THR A 201 7.07 14.86 16.13
C THR A 201 6.04 15.93 16.46
N GLU A 202 5.16 15.64 17.42
CA GLU A 202 4.44 16.66 18.20
C GLU A 202 5.09 16.79 19.58
#